data_AF-A0A2V5L062-F1
#
_entry.id   AF-A0A2V5L062-F1
#
_cell.length_a   1.000
_cell.length_b   1.000
_cell.length_c   1.000
_cell.angle_alpha   90.00
_cell.angle_beta   90.00
_cell.angle_gamma   90.00
#
_symmetry.space_group_name_H-M   'P 1'
#
loop_
_entity.id
_entity.type
_entity.pdbx_description
1 polymer ?
#
loop_
_entity_poly.entity_id
_entity_poly.type
_entity_poly.pdbx_seq_one_letter_code
_entity_poly.pdbx_strand_id
1 'polypeptide(L)'
;MYVPDQYAEREFYERFGFERHYEGDEFPGFLAIRNGDAIIGLQRGTSEHPVYAEGLRWQFEVATIKEIDEVIATCTTDNLDHEVHVEEDGVRFRTRCVIVRSPAGVAVWFEGPNEL
;
A
#
# COMPACT_ATOMS: atom_id res chain seq x y z
N MET A 1 -1.67 10.25 -7.55
CA MET A 1 -1.28 10.85 -6.26
C MET A 1 0.05 11.57 -6.44
N TYR A 2 0.19 12.79 -5.89
CA TYR A 2 1.46 13.51 -5.88
C TYR A 2 2.28 13.08 -4.67
N VAL A 3 3.52 12.63 -4.92
CA VAL A 3 4.41 12.02 -3.92
C VAL A 3 5.80 12.66 -3.99
N PRO A 4 6.62 12.60 -2.92
CA PRO A 4 7.97 13.17 -2.94
C PRO A 4 8.87 12.48 -3.98
N ASP A 5 8.72 11.15 -4.09
CA ASP A 5 9.48 10.29 -4.97
C ASP A 5 8.60 9.12 -5.44
N GLN A 6 8.24 9.14 -6.72
CA GLN A 6 7.40 8.12 -7.35
C GLN A 6 8.10 6.76 -7.48
N TYR A 7 9.43 6.74 -7.57
CA TYR A 7 10.18 5.49 -7.69
C TYR A 7 10.30 4.79 -6.34
N ALA A 8 10.57 5.55 -5.28
CA ALA A 8 10.57 5.02 -3.91
C ALA A 8 9.18 4.48 -3.53
N GLU A 9 8.11 5.17 -3.92
CA GLU A 9 6.74 4.68 -3.75
C GLU A 9 6.50 3.37 -4.53
N ARG A 10 6.86 3.31 -5.82
CA ARG A 10 6.74 2.06 -6.60
C ARG A 10 7.46 0.90 -5.93
N GLU A 11 8.73 1.09 -5.53
CA GLU A 11 9.53 0.06 -4.86
C GLU A 11 8.87 -0.41 -3.56
N PHE A 12 8.23 0.49 -2.81
CA PHE A 12 7.45 0.13 -1.63
C PHE A 12 6.27 -0.79 -1.99
N TYR A 13 5.44 -0.44 -2.97
CA TYR A 13 4.29 -1.27 -3.34
C TYR A 13 4.69 -2.61 -3.98
N GLU A 14 5.79 -2.65 -4.72
CA GLU A 14 6.32 -3.88 -5.33
C GLU A 14 6.71 -4.93 -4.28
N ARG A 15 7.11 -4.53 -3.06
CA ARG A 15 7.34 -5.46 -1.94
C ARG A 15 6.09 -6.24 -1.53
N PHE A 16 4.91 -5.67 -1.79
CA PHE A 16 3.61 -6.27 -1.51
C PHE A 16 2.94 -6.86 -2.76
N GLY A 17 3.72 -7.14 -3.81
CA GLY A 17 3.25 -7.81 -5.02
C GLY A 17 2.50 -6.92 -6.01
N PHE A 18 2.50 -5.60 -5.83
CA PHE A 18 1.96 -4.69 -6.85
C PHE A 18 2.84 -4.74 -8.09
N GLU A 19 2.21 -4.68 -9.25
CA GLU A 19 2.90 -4.72 -10.54
C GLU A 19 3.07 -3.32 -11.10
N ARG A 20 4.17 -3.07 -11.80
CA ARG A 20 4.29 -1.87 -12.64
C ARG A 20 3.32 -1.97 -13.82
N HIS A 21 2.45 -0.97 -13.93
CA HIS A 21 1.46 -0.86 -15.01
C HIS A 21 1.92 0.05 -16.14
N TYR A 22 2.53 1.19 -15.81
CA TYR A 22 2.99 2.18 -16.78
C TYR A 22 4.25 2.89 -16.28
N GLU A 23 5.21 3.10 -17.18
CA GLU A 23 6.37 3.97 -17.00
C GLU A 23 6.86 4.33 -18.42
N GLY A 24 6.78 5.60 -18.80
CA GLY A 24 7.08 6.02 -20.17
C GLY A 24 7.43 7.50 -20.26
N ASP A 25 8.32 7.82 -21.22
CA ASP A 25 8.90 9.15 -21.43
C ASP A 25 7.84 10.21 -21.80
N GLU A 26 6.65 9.80 -22.23
CA GLU A 26 5.53 10.68 -22.57
C GLU A 26 5.01 11.47 -21.36
N PHE A 27 5.22 10.95 -20.14
CA PHE A 27 4.85 11.60 -18.89
C PHE A 27 6.02 11.55 -17.89
N PRO A 28 7.02 12.43 -18.03
CA PRO A 28 8.18 12.43 -17.15
C PRO A 28 7.79 12.62 -15.68
N GLY A 29 8.29 11.75 -14.81
CA GLY A 29 7.97 11.79 -13.38
C GLY A 29 6.63 11.18 -12.99
N PHE A 30 5.91 10.60 -13.95
CA PHE A 30 4.73 9.77 -13.74
C PHE A 30 5.07 8.28 -13.89
N LEU A 31 4.47 7.46 -13.04
CA LEU A 31 4.33 6.03 -13.28
C LEU A 31 3.01 5.53 -12.71
N ALA A 32 2.61 4.32 -13.08
CA ALA A 32 1.45 3.67 -12.48
C ALA A 32 1.79 2.26 -12.02
N ILE A 33 1.20 1.89 -10.89
CA ILE A 33 1.23 0.53 -10.33
C ILE A 33 -0.17 -0.08 -10.39
N ARG A 34 -0.24 -1.41 -10.31
CA ARG A 34 -1.48 -2.19 -10.35
C ARG A 34 -1.49 -3.22 -9.22
N ASN A 35 -2.67 -3.40 -8.62
CA ASN A 35 -3.01 -4.56 -7.80
C ASN A 35 -4.42 -5.01 -8.18
N GLY A 36 -4.53 -6.18 -8.83
CA GLY A 36 -5.77 -6.64 -9.45
C GLY A 36 -6.32 -5.61 -10.45
N ASP A 37 -7.55 -5.18 -10.23
CA ASP A 37 -8.22 -4.19 -11.08
C ASP A 37 -7.89 -2.73 -10.70
N ALA A 38 -7.26 -2.50 -9.55
CA ALA A 38 -6.87 -1.17 -9.12
C ALA A 38 -5.58 -0.72 -9.84
N ILE A 39 -5.63 0.45 -10.49
CA ILE A 39 -4.45 1.12 -11.08
C ILE A 39 -4.26 2.45 -10.36
N ILE A 40 -3.04 2.68 -9.85
CA ILE A 40 -2.69 3.85 -9.03
C ILE A 40 -1.57 4.60 -9.71
N GLY A 41 -1.86 5.84 -10.12
CA GLY A 41 -0.86 6.75 -10.66
C GLY A 41 -0.05 7.43 -9.55
N LEU A 42 1.26 7.43 -9.69
CA LEU A 42 2.24 8.07 -8.80
C LEU A 42 2.98 9.15 -9.61
N GLN A 43 2.88 10.40 -9.15
CA GLN A 43 3.48 11.54 -9.82
C GLN A 43 4.38 12.28 -8.85
N ARG A 44 5.59 12.67 -9.27
CA ARG A 44 6.42 13.55 -8.46
C ARG A 44 5.71 14.89 -8.22
N GLY A 45 5.60 15.28 -6.95
CA GLY A 45 5.05 16.58 -6.57
C GLY A 45 5.91 17.74 -7.09
N THR A 46 5.25 18.86 -7.40
CA THR A 46 5.86 20.13 -7.83
C THR A 46 5.30 21.28 -6.99
N SER A 47 5.78 22.51 -7.21
CA SER A 47 5.19 23.69 -6.56
C SER A 47 3.74 23.95 -6.98
N GLU A 48 3.37 23.60 -8.20
CA GLU A 48 1.99 23.74 -8.72
C GLU A 48 1.10 22.60 -8.26
N HIS A 49 1.70 21.45 -7.98
CA HIS A 49 1.03 20.24 -7.55
C HIS A 49 1.75 19.64 -6.34
N PRO A 50 1.49 20.18 -5.14
CA PRO A 50 2.21 19.79 -3.94
C PRO A 50 1.97 18.32 -3.60
N VAL A 51 2.97 17.73 -2.92
CA VAL A 51 2.87 16.39 -2.35
C VAL A 51 1.67 16.32 -1.42
N TYR A 52 0.95 15.20 -1.47
CA TYR A 52 -0.12 14.95 -0.52
C TYR A 52 0.44 14.84 0.90
N ALA A 53 -0.06 15.68 1.81
CA ALA A 53 0.56 15.84 3.12
C ALA A 53 0.10 14.80 4.15
N GLU A 54 -1.21 14.60 4.40
CA GLU A 54 -1.69 13.72 5.47
C GLU A 54 -3.15 13.27 5.28
N GLY A 55 -3.49 12.10 5.84
CA GLY A 55 -4.88 11.63 5.99
C GLY A 55 -5.37 10.60 4.95
N LEU A 56 -4.53 10.19 4.01
CA LEU A 56 -4.90 9.20 2.99
C LEU A 56 -4.65 7.79 3.49
N ARG A 57 -5.66 6.95 3.31
CA ARG A 57 -5.62 5.51 3.52
C ARG A 57 -5.94 4.81 2.20
N TRP A 58 -5.14 3.79 1.89
CA TRP A 58 -5.50 2.74 0.93
C TRP A 58 -5.73 1.46 1.70
N GLN A 59 -6.75 0.70 1.30
CA GLN A 59 -7.09 -0.57 1.90
C GLN A 59 -7.26 -1.59 0.81
N PHE A 60 -6.59 -2.72 0.97
CA PHE A 60 -6.61 -3.85 0.06
C PHE A 60 -6.97 -5.09 0.86
N GLU A 61 -8.01 -5.79 0.42
CA GLU A 61 -8.32 -7.11 0.95
C GLU A 61 -7.31 -8.11 0.41
N VAL A 62 -6.85 -9.01 1.27
CA VAL A 62 -6.13 -10.22 0.88
C VAL A 62 -7.05 -11.42 1.05
N ALA A 63 -6.94 -12.40 0.16
CA ALA A 63 -7.86 -13.51 0.07
C ALA A 63 -7.66 -14.55 1.19
N THR A 64 -6.45 -14.64 1.75
CA THR A 64 -6.12 -15.71 2.71
C THR A 64 -5.39 -15.20 3.95
N ILE A 65 -5.56 -15.95 5.05
CA ILE A 65 -4.78 -15.77 6.29
C ILE A 65 -3.27 -15.84 6.02
N LYS A 66 -2.85 -16.70 5.07
CA LYS A 66 -1.44 -16.84 4.68
C LYS A 66 -0.88 -15.57 4.04
N GLU A 67 -1.68 -14.87 3.23
CA GLU A 67 -1.26 -13.61 2.61
C GLU A 67 -1.07 -12.50 3.66
N ILE A 68 -1.86 -12.49 4.75
CA ILE A 68 -1.58 -11.61 5.89
C ILE A 68 -0.24 -11.95 6.54
N ASP A 69 0.05 -13.23 6.77
CA ASP A 69 1.32 -13.64 7.34
C ASP A 69 2.51 -13.28 6.41
N GLU A 70 2.31 -13.35 5.09
CA GLU A 70 3.28 -12.90 4.09
C GLU A 70 3.51 -11.39 4.14
N VAL A 71 2.47 -10.57 4.29
CA VAL A 71 2.62 -9.12 4.48
C VAL A 71 3.43 -8.79 5.74
N ILE A 72 3.14 -9.46 6.87
CA ILE A 72 3.90 -9.29 8.12
C ILE A 72 5.36 -9.71 7.92
N ALA A 73 5.59 -10.83 7.24
CA ALA A 73 6.92 -11.33 6.96
C ALA A 73 7.72 -10.36 6.07
N THR A 74 7.10 -9.78 5.03
CA THR A 74 7.70 -8.73 4.20
C THR A 74 8.09 -7.53 5.05
N CYS A 75 7.18 -7.01 5.89
CA CYS A 75 7.48 -5.87 6.74
C CYS A 75 8.65 -6.15 7.70
N THR A 76 8.67 -7.34 8.30
CA THR A 76 9.74 -7.76 9.20
C THR A 76 11.09 -7.91 8.48
N THR A 77 11.10 -8.54 7.32
CA THR A 77 12.31 -8.80 6.52
C THR A 77 12.95 -7.50 6.05
N ASP A 78 12.10 -6.57 5.63
CA ASP A 78 12.52 -5.29 5.06
C ASP A 78 12.66 -4.18 6.10
N ASN A 79 12.46 -4.48 7.38
CA ASN A 79 12.50 -3.54 8.50
C ASN A 79 11.58 -2.33 8.27
N LEU A 80 10.36 -2.60 7.79
CA LEU A 80 9.30 -1.62 7.62
C LEU A 80 8.50 -1.47 8.92
N ASP A 81 8.25 -0.22 9.30
CA ASP A 81 7.34 0.09 10.40
C ASP A 81 5.93 -0.36 10.04
N HIS A 82 5.33 -1.18 10.90
CA HIS A 82 4.01 -1.74 10.67
C HIS A 82 3.28 -2.02 11.99
N GLU A 83 1.96 -1.89 11.94
CA GLU A 83 1.07 -2.25 13.04
C GLU A 83 0.17 -3.41 12.60
N VAL A 84 -0.10 -4.35 13.50
CA VAL A 84 -1.11 -5.38 13.29
C VAL A 84 -2.29 -5.06 14.19
N HIS A 85 -3.41 -4.67 13.59
CA HIS A 85 -4.67 -4.43 14.27
C HIS A 85 -5.59 -5.64 14.11
N VAL A 86 -6.38 -5.96 15.14
CA VAL A 86 -7.43 -6.99 15.05
C VAL A 86 -8.76 -6.26 15.15
N GLU A 87 -9.54 -6.29 14.07
CA GLU A 87 -10.92 -5.83 14.08
C GLU A 87 -11.83 -7.02 14.40
N GLU A 88 -12.67 -6.91 15.42
CA GLU A 88 -13.58 -7.97 15.83
C GLU A 88 -14.91 -7.44 16.37
N ASP A 89 -15.99 -8.17 16.07
CA ASP A 89 -17.32 -7.99 16.68
C ASP A 89 -17.75 -9.32 17.29
N GLY A 90 -16.99 -9.79 18.30
CA GLY A 90 -17.23 -10.88 19.26
C GLY A 90 -17.67 -12.25 18.70
N VAL A 91 -18.77 -12.28 17.96
CA VAL A 91 -19.41 -13.45 17.37
C VAL A 91 -19.58 -13.36 15.84
N ARG A 92 -19.33 -12.21 15.20
CA ARG A 92 -19.62 -11.99 13.78
C ARG A 92 -18.39 -12.08 12.89
N PHE A 93 -17.32 -11.40 13.29
CA PHE A 93 -16.07 -11.40 12.54
C PHE A 93 -14.89 -11.20 13.47
N ARG A 94 -13.74 -11.66 12.99
CA ARG A 94 -12.41 -11.36 13.52
C ARG A 94 -11.45 -11.33 12.36
N THR A 95 -10.85 -10.17 12.12
CA THR A 95 -9.98 -9.95 10.97
C THR A 95 -8.70 -9.26 11.42
N ARG A 96 -7.56 -9.74 10.93
CA ARG A 96 -6.27 -9.03 11.08
C ARG A 96 -6.10 -8.02 9.95
N CYS A 97 -5.75 -6.80 10.33
CA CYS A 97 -5.38 -5.71 9.43
C CYS A 97 -3.91 -5.33 9.67
N VAL A 98 -3.07 -5.43 8.64
CA VAL A 98 -1.68 -4.96 8.71
C VAL A 98 -1.61 -3.55 8.13
N ILE A 99 -1.12 -2.60 8.91
CA ILE A 99 -1.00 -1.19 8.54
C ILE A 99 0.47 -0.87 8.33
N VAL A 100 0.82 -0.41 7.14
CA VAL A 100 2.19 -0.05 6.76
C VAL A 100 2.21 1.38 6.23
N ARG A 101 3.26 2.14 6.52
CA ARG A 101 3.44 3.50 5.98
C ARG A 101 4.27 3.48 4.71
N SER A 102 3.74 4.05 3.63
CA SER A 102 4.52 4.29 2.41
C SER A 102 5.56 5.41 2.64
N PRO A 103 6.58 5.55 1.77
CA PRO A 103 7.54 6.66 1.82
C PRO A 103 6.93 8.07 1.86
N ALA A 104 5.76 8.27 1.24
CA ALA A 104 4.97 9.50 1.25
C ALA A 104 4.06 9.63 2.49
N GLY A 105 4.10 8.69 3.43
CA GLY A 105 3.31 8.70 4.67
C GLY A 105 1.89 8.15 4.54
N VAL A 106 1.53 7.58 3.39
CA VAL A 106 0.21 6.99 3.14
C VAL A 106 0.01 5.77 4.04
N ALA A 107 -1.15 5.65 4.67
CA ALA A 107 -1.52 4.44 5.41
C ALA A 107 -1.96 3.37 4.41
N VAL A 108 -1.22 2.26 4.29
CA VAL A 108 -1.60 1.13 3.45
C VAL A 108 -2.03 -0.02 4.35
N TRP A 109 -3.30 -0.40 4.23
CA TRP A 109 -3.94 -1.44 5.03
C TRP A 109 -4.11 -2.70 4.19
N PHE A 110 -3.64 -3.82 4.71
CA PHE A 110 -3.89 -5.16 4.19
C PHE A 110 -4.87 -5.85 5.13
N GLU A 111 -6.11 -6.01 4.70
CA GLU A 111 -7.18 -6.62 5.49
C GLU A 111 -7.31 -8.10 5.14
N GLY A 112 -7.24 -8.98 6.16
CA GLY A 112 -7.37 -10.41 5.98
C GLY A 112 -8.82 -10.87 5.81
N PRO A 113 -9.04 -12.15 5.48
CA PRO A 113 -10.38 -12.72 5.56
C PRO A 113 -10.83 -12.85 7.04
N ASN A 114 -12.14 -13.07 7.24
CA ASN A 114 -12.67 -13.43 8.55
C ASN A 114 -12.06 -14.75 9.05
N GLU A 115 -11.57 -14.76 10.29
CA GLU A 115 -10.87 -15.87 10.94
C GLU A 115 -11.75 -16.67 11.93
N LEU A 116 -13.04 -16.35 12.02
CA LEU A 116 -14.03 -17.09 12.81
C LEU A 116 -14.60 -18.31 12.09
#